data_AF-A0A935J216-F1
#
_entry.id   AF-A0A935J216-F1
#
_cell.length_a   1.000
_cell.length_b   1.000
_cell.length_c   1.000
_cell.angle_alpha   90.00
_cell.angle_beta   90.00
_cell.angle_gamma   90.00
#
_symmetry.space_group_name_H-M   'P 1'
#
loop_
_entity.id
_entity.type
_entity.pdbx_description
1 polymer ?
#
loop_
_entity_poly.entity_id
_entity_poly.type
_entity_poly.pdbx_seq_one_letter_code
_entity_poly.pdbx_strand_id
1 'polypeptide(L)'
;MCLKLDTIDYLVSMSDPRWEIVQSESLRVLEQVMRRAIYEDKVESTQAGIPSIVSLTLNEQPSALVAELARALVLPNSFFSEERTAAQQSARCGEADRPTYKSGNNCARG
;
A
#
# COMPACT_ATOMS: atom_id res chain seq x y z
N MET A 1 -3.08 21.64 1.92
CA MET A 1 -1.76 21.04 2.18
C MET A 1 -0.76 21.75 1.29
N CYS A 2 0.28 22.38 1.83
CA CYS A 2 1.34 23.03 1.07
C CYS A 2 2.66 22.28 1.29
N LEU A 3 3.49 22.15 0.24
CA LEU A 3 4.88 21.72 0.42
C LEU A 3 5.64 22.82 1.17
N LYS A 4 6.63 22.44 1.98
CA LYS A 4 7.49 23.45 2.62
C LYS A 4 8.34 24.15 1.57
N LEU A 5 8.63 25.43 1.80
CA LEU A 5 9.42 26.23 0.86
C LEU A 5 10.82 25.65 0.65
N ASP A 6 11.47 25.21 1.73
CA ASP A 6 12.79 24.55 1.68
C ASP A 6 12.77 23.28 0.82
N THR A 7 11.66 22.52 0.85
CA THR A 7 11.47 21.32 0.03
C THR A 7 11.40 21.68 -1.46
N ILE A 8 10.75 22.80 -1.79
CA ILE A 8 10.60 23.27 -3.17
C ILE A 8 11.96 23.71 -3.72
N ASP A 9 12.70 24.51 -2.96
CA ASP A 9 14.04 24.97 -3.36
C ASP A 9 15.00 23.79 -3.53
N TYR A 10 14.91 22.79 -2.64
CA TYR A 10 15.67 21.55 -2.77
C TYR A 10 15.30 20.75 -4.03
N LEU A 11 14.02 20.62 -4.33
CA LEU A 11 13.53 19.90 -5.52
C LEU A 11 13.98 20.58 -6.81
N VAL A 12 13.93 21.91 -6.89
CA VAL A 12 14.33 22.66 -8.10
C VAL A 12 15.85 22.68 -8.31
N SER A 13 16.63 22.61 -7.23
CA SER A 13 18.10 22.63 -7.29
C SER A 13 18.75 21.25 -7.47
N MET A 14 17.97 20.17 -7.53
CA MET A 14 18.50 18.81 -7.61
C MET A 14 18.87 18.39 -9.04
N SER A 15 19.83 17.47 -9.15
CA SER A 15 20.21 16.87 -10.43
C SER A 15 19.24 15.77 -10.86
N ASP A 16 19.06 15.56 -12.17
CA ASP A 16 18.18 14.52 -12.73
C ASP A 16 18.37 13.11 -12.12
N PRO A 17 19.60 12.59 -11.95
CA PRO A 17 19.77 11.25 -11.36
C PRO A 17 19.27 11.14 -9.92
N ARG A 18 19.31 12.24 -9.16
CA ARG A 18 18.77 12.28 -7.79
C ARG A 18 17.25 12.37 -7.82
N TRP A 19 16.69 13.09 -8.78
CA TRP A 19 15.25 13.16 -8.99
C TRP A 19 14.67 11.78 -9.35
N GLU A 20 15.31 11.01 -10.22
CA GLU A 20 14.87 9.64 -10.56
C GLU A 20 14.83 8.71 -9.34
N ILE A 21 15.81 8.82 -8.45
CA ILE A 21 15.84 8.06 -7.18
C ILE A 21 14.66 8.47 -6.29
N VAL A 22 14.40 9.77 -6.13
CA VAL A 22 13.27 10.27 -5.34
C VAL A 22 11.93 9.85 -5.95
N GLN A 23 11.79 9.94 -7.27
CA GLN A 23 10.59 9.55 -7.98
C GLN A 23 10.30 8.05 -7.81
N SER A 24 11.29 7.20 -8.04
CA SER A 24 11.15 5.75 -7.93
C SER A 24 10.78 5.31 -6.51
N GLU A 25 11.42 5.90 -5.49
CA GLU A 25 11.04 5.60 -4.11
C GLU A 25 9.65 6.15 -3.76
N SER A 26 9.30 7.35 -4.23
CA SER A 26 7.96 7.91 -4.01
C SER A 26 6.87 7.03 -4.61
N LEU A 27 7.11 6.50 -5.82
CA LEU A 27 6.20 5.56 -6.49
C LEU A 27 6.07 4.27 -5.67
N ARG A 28 7.19 3.67 -5.25
CA ARG A 28 7.19 2.46 -4.41
C ARG A 28 6.41 2.65 -3.12
N VAL A 29 6.62 3.76 -2.42
CA VAL A 29 5.90 4.09 -1.18
C VAL A 29 4.41 4.24 -1.45
N LEU A 30 4.04 4.97 -2.51
CA LEU A 30 2.65 5.18 -2.90
C LEU A 30 1.94 3.86 -3.22
N GLU A 31 2.58 2.99 -4.01
CA GLU A 31 2.06 1.65 -4.34
C GLU A 31 1.85 0.80 -3.09
N GLN A 32 2.80 0.83 -2.14
CA GLN A 32 2.69 0.07 -0.90
C GLN A 32 1.55 0.59 -0.01
N VAL A 33 1.36 1.90 0.06
CA VAL A 33 0.31 2.54 0.85
C VAL A 33 -1.07 2.29 0.23
N MET A 34 -1.20 2.55 -1.07
CA MET A 34 -2.48 2.47 -1.80
C MET A 34 -2.89 1.04 -2.19
N ARG A 35 -2.05 0.02 -1.93
CA ARG A 35 -2.46 -1.40 -2.05
C ARG A 35 -3.59 -1.75 -1.08
N ARG A 36 -3.72 -1.01 0.02
CA ARG A 36 -4.74 -1.19 1.05
C ARG A 36 -5.92 -0.26 0.76
N ALA A 37 -7.11 -0.65 1.22
CA ALA A 37 -8.26 0.25 1.24
C ALA A 37 -8.00 1.38 2.24
N ILE A 38 -8.11 2.62 1.77
CA ILE A 38 -7.98 3.87 2.52
C ILE A 38 -9.33 4.56 2.41
N TYR A 39 -10.07 4.48 3.51
CA TYR A 39 -11.30 5.24 3.71
C TYR A 39 -10.98 6.69 4.05
N GLU A 40 -11.95 7.57 3.84
CA GLU A 40 -11.80 9.02 4.05
C GLU A 40 -11.37 9.37 5.48
N ASP A 41 -11.92 8.67 6.48
CA ASP A 41 -11.57 8.84 7.90
C ASP A 41 -10.16 8.31 8.26
N LYS A 42 -9.54 7.52 7.37
CA LYS A 42 -8.22 6.93 7.56
C LYS A 42 -7.10 7.62 6.79
N VAL A 43 -7.42 8.59 5.94
CA VAL A 43 -6.41 9.28 5.11
C VAL A 43 -5.33 9.92 5.98
N GLU A 44 -5.72 10.70 7.00
CA GLU A 44 -4.76 11.40 7.86
C GLU A 44 -3.86 10.42 8.63
N SER A 45 -4.45 9.36 9.19
CA SER A 45 -3.70 8.31 9.89
C SER A 45 -2.73 7.56 8.96
N THR A 46 -3.13 7.37 7.71
CA THR A 46 -2.31 6.71 6.69
C THR A 46 -1.16 7.61 6.28
N GLN A 47 -1.42 8.90 6.05
CA GLN A 47 -0.40 9.91 5.75
C GLN A 47 0.63 10.05 6.89
N ALA A 48 0.21 9.96 8.14
CA ALA A 48 1.11 9.99 9.30
C ALA A 48 2.08 8.79 9.35
N GLY A 49 1.67 7.64 8.79
CA GLY A 49 2.50 6.42 8.73
C GLY A 49 3.52 6.41 7.59
N ILE A 50 3.41 7.28 6.59
CA ILE A 50 4.24 7.26 5.38
C ILE A 50 5.75 7.33 5.67
N PRO A 51 6.26 8.19 6.57
CA PRO A 51 7.70 8.26 6.86
C PRO A 51 8.33 6.94 7.29
N SER A 52 7.54 6.02 7.88
CA SER A 52 8.02 4.70 8.31
C SER A 52 8.23 3.70 7.17
N ILE A 53 7.67 3.99 5.99
CA ILE A 53 7.73 3.12 4.81
C ILE A 53 8.89 3.53 3.90
N VAL A 54 9.33 4.78 3.98
CA VAL A 54 10.44 5.33 3.19
C VAL A 54 11.73 4.59 3.50
N SER A 55 12.49 4.23 2.47
CA SER A 55 13.75 3.52 2.62
C SER A 55 14.77 4.30 3.47
N LEU A 56 15.35 3.60 4.45
CA LEU A 56 16.46 4.10 5.26
C LEU A 56 17.79 4.20 4.49
N THR A 57 17.84 3.70 3.26
CA THR A 57 19.02 3.82 2.39
C THR A 57 19.17 5.21 1.79
N LEU A 58 18.11 6.04 1.85
CA LEU A 58 18.14 7.42 1.42
C LEU A 58 18.69 8.31 2.55
N ASN A 59 19.46 9.33 2.16
CA ASN A 59 19.87 10.39 3.09
C ASN A 59 18.65 11.19 3.59
N GLU A 60 18.82 11.92 4.70
CA GLU A 60 17.74 12.64 5.40
C GLU A 60 16.95 13.62 4.51
N GLN A 61 17.62 14.32 3.60
CA GLN A 61 16.97 15.31 2.72
C GLN A 61 16.09 14.64 1.64
N PRO A 62 16.59 13.67 0.84
CA PRO A 62 15.75 12.88 -0.07
C PRO A 62 14.61 12.13 0.63
N SER A 63 14.84 11.55 1.80
CA SER A 63 13.80 10.79 2.51
C SER A 63 12.65 11.69 2.97
N ALA A 64 12.96 12.89 3.46
CA ALA A 64 11.96 13.90 3.80
C ALA A 64 11.15 14.34 2.56
N LEU A 65 11.81 14.57 1.42
CA LEU A 65 11.15 14.94 0.16
C LEU A 65 10.19 13.84 -0.32
N VAL A 66 10.64 12.58 -0.31
CA VAL A 66 9.80 11.42 -0.65
C VAL A 66 8.56 11.36 0.24
N ALA A 67 8.74 11.54 1.56
CA ALA A 67 7.63 11.51 2.50
C ALA A 67 6.61 12.64 2.24
N GLU A 68 7.06 13.86 1.95
CA GLU A 68 6.17 14.98 1.62
C GLU A 68 5.40 14.74 0.32
N LEU A 69 6.09 14.27 -0.73
CA LEU A 69 5.47 13.95 -2.02
C LEU A 69 4.43 12.84 -1.88
N ALA A 70 4.80 11.73 -1.25
CA ALA A 70 3.89 10.60 -1.07
C ALA A 70 2.66 10.99 -0.23
N ARG A 71 2.84 11.78 0.85
CA ARG A 71 1.70 12.28 1.65
C ARG A 71 0.74 13.14 0.83
N ALA A 72 1.27 13.99 -0.05
CA ALA A 72 0.44 14.87 -0.89
C ALA A 72 -0.38 14.09 -1.94
N LEU A 73 0.09 12.91 -2.33
CA LEU A 73 -0.52 12.07 -3.36
C LEU A 73 -1.46 10.99 -2.80
N VAL A 74 -1.45 10.74 -1.49
CA VAL A 74 -2.37 9.78 -0.87
C VAL A 74 -3.77 10.38 -0.76
N LEU A 75 -4.69 9.74 -1.48
CA LEU A 75 -6.12 10.04 -1.52
C LEU A 75 -6.94 8.82 -1.07
N PRO A 76 -8.20 9.00 -0.59
CA PRO A 76 -9.10 7.89 -0.38
C PRO A 76 -9.22 7.06 -1.66
N ASN A 77 -8.95 5.76 -1.56
CA ASN A 77 -9.04 4.83 -2.69
C ASN A 77 -10.15 3.78 -2.51
N SER A 78 -10.90 3.88 -1.41
CA SER A 78 -12.07 3.06 -1.13
C SER A 78 -13.20 3.92 -0.58
N PHE A 79 -14.36 3.80 -1.21
CA PHE A 79 -15.61 4.25 -0.64
C PHE A 79 -16.29 3.05 0.01
N PHE A 80 -17.05 3.27 1.10
CA PHE A 80 -17.92 2.25 1.66
C PHE A 80 -18.98 1.88 0.61
N SER A 81 -18.66 0.91 -0.25
CA SER A 81 -19.65 0.22 -1.07
C SER A 81 -20.06 -1.03 -0.29
N GLU A 82 -21.30 -1.06 0.16
CA GLU A 82 -21.96 -2.21 0.82
C GLU A 82 -21.86 -3.52 0.00
N GLU A 83 -21.42 -3.46 -1.26
CA GLU A 83 -21.20 -4.61 -2.15
C GLU A 83 -19.93 -5.43 -1.88
N ARG A 84 -18.96 -4.96 -1.08
CA ARG A 84 -17.68 -5.69 -0.89
C ARG A 84 -17.77 -6.86 0.10
N THR A 85 -18.85 -6.99 0.86
CA THR A 85 -19.02 -8.12 1.77
C THR A 85 -19.20 -9.45 1.00
N ALA A 86 -19.64 -9.40 -0.27
CA ALA A 86 -19.80 -10.60 -1.09
C ALA A 86 -18.47 -11.20 -1.60
N ALA A 87 -17.41 -10.39 -1.76
CA ALA A 87 -16.15 -10.85 -2.35
C ALA A 87 -15.20 -11.52 -1.34
N GLN A 88 -15.30 -11.20 -0.05
CA GLN A 88 -14.50 -11.85 0.99
C GLN A 88 -15.07 -13.24 1.36
N GLN A 89 -16.38 -13.45 1.21
CA GLN A 89 -17.04 -14.73 1.53
C GLN A 89 -16.85 -15.80 0.44
N SER A 90 -16.65 -15.44 -0.83
CA SER A 90 -16.39 -16.42 -1.90
C SER A 90 -14.98 -17.02 -1.82
N ALA A 91 -13.99 -16.33 -1.26
CA ALA A 91 -12.64 -16.87 -1.06
C ALA A 91 -12.53 -17.90 0.10
N ARG A 92 -13.54 -17.99 0.98
CA ARG A 92 -13.61 -19.01 2.04
C ARG A 92 -14.34 -20.29 1.61
N CYS A 93 -14.98 -20.28 0.44
CA CYS A 93 -15.79 -21.39 -0.06
C CYS A 93 -15.23 -22.00 -1.36
N GLY A 94 -13.90 -21.95 -1.52
CA GLY A 94 -13.20 -22.38 -2.73
C GLY A 94 -11.84 -23.01 -2.44
N GLU A 95 -11.71 -23.79 -1.37
CA GLU A 95 -10.61 -24.74 -1.24
C GLU A 95 -11.16 -26.10 -0.79
N ALA A 96 -11.83 -26.76 -1.73
CA ALA A 96 -12.11 -28.18 -1.66
C ALA A 96 -12.05 -28.74 -3.09
N ASP A 97 -10.84 -29.00 -3.58
CA ASP A 97 -10.59 -30.29 -4.23
C ASP A 97 -9.08 -30.56 -4.35
N ARG A 98 -8.52 -31.30 -3.39
CA ARG A 98 -7.35 -32.13 -3.65
C ARG A 98 -7.87 -33.56 -3.75
N PRO A 99 -7.88 -34.21 -4.93
CA PRO A 99 -8.31 -35.58 -5.01
C PRO A 99 -7.17 -36.47 -4.52
N THR A 100 -7.13 -36.77 -3.22
CA THR A 100 -6.26 -37.83 -2.70
C THR A 100 -6.97 -39.17 -2.85
N TYR A 101 -6.48 -39.95 -3.80
CA TYR A 101 -6.81 -41.33 -4.12
C TYR A 101 -6.45 -42.30 -2.97
N LYS A 102 -7.14 -43.46 -2.94
CA LYS A 102 -7.08 -44.63 -2.01
C LYS A 102 -8.00 -44.52 -0.78
N SER A 103 -8.64 -45.55 -0.25
CA SER A 103 -8.91 -46.95 -0.61
C SER A 103 -9.72 -47.52 0.57
N GLY A 104 -10.78 -48.29 0.31
CA GLY A 104 -11.34 -49.26 1.26
C GLY A 104 -12.32 -48.73 2.31
N ASN A 105 -13.61 -48.67 1.97
CA ASN A 105 -14.66 -48.65 2.98
C ASN A 105 -15.02 -50.10 3.35
N ASN A 106 -14.62 -50.49 4.56
CA ASN A 106 -15.30 -51.51 5.34
C ASN A 106 -15.55 -50.88 6.70
N CYS A 107 -16.80 -50.48 6.98
CA CYS A 107 -17.31 -50.34 8.34
C CYS A 107 -18.83 -50.44 8.29
N ALA A 108 -19.33 -51.43 9.02
CA ALA A 108 -20.69 -51.92 9.03
C ALA A 108 -21.47 -51.37 10.23
N ARG A 109 -22.79 -51.68 10.18
CA ARG A 109 -23.75 -51.84 11.28
C ARG A 109 -24.52 -50.62 11.78
N GLY A 110 -25.84 -50.81 11.74
CA GLY A 110 -26.92 -50.04 12.33
C GLY A 110 -28.23 -50.62 11.83
#